data_AF-A0AAV4BII8-F1
#
_entry.id   AF-A0AAV4BII8-F1
#
_cell.length_a   1.000
_cell.length_b   1.000
_cell.length_c   1.000
_cell.angle_alpha   90.00
_cell.angle_beta   90.00
_cell.angle_gamma   90.00
#
_symmetry.space_group_name_H-M   'P 1'
#
loop_
_entity.id
_entity.type
_entity.pdbx_description
1 polymer ?
#
loop_
_entity_poly.entity_id
_entity_poly.type
_entity_poly.pdbx_seq_one_letter_code
_entity_poly.pdbx_strand_id
1 'polypeptide(L)'
;MANGAAEAAVKVIKNMTIKCRKSNEESYIGLLNLRNTPTEGLATSPAQRLMGRCTQTIIPAIDHAVKRPSKIPVSDKFKMSQKNINCPNLGPLNKGDIVRMQPTDNTKEWKEAKVTKTLGHNHNTFEVFDGSKFFRRNRQFLHKRKSLVPIRSTRPTSNNPPLNPGIRSMPSASHPTSIEPLTARCPPNKI
;
A
#
# COMPACT_ATOMS: atom_id res chain seq x y z
N MET A 1 5.62 -1.37 -6.45
CA MET A 1 6.99 -1.89 -6.56
C MET A 1 7.76 -1.37 -5.35
N ALA A 2 8.81 -2.05 -4.88
CA ALA A 2 9.55 -1.63 -3.70
C ALA A 2 11.03 -1.51 -4.08
N ASN A 3 11.51 -0.26 -4.26
CA ASN A 3 12.87 0.02 -4.70
C ASN A 3 13.80 0.33 -3.52
N GLY A 4 13.39 -0.01 -2.29
CA GLY A 4 14.09 0.37 -1.05
C GLY A 4 15.55 -0.06 -0.98
N ALA A 5 15.95 -1.16 -1.64
CA ALA A 5 17.36 -1.55 -1.75
C ALA A 5 18.18 -0.56 -2.60
N ALA A 6 17.62 -0.08 -3.72
CA ALA A 6 18.26 0.92 -4.58
C ALA A 6 18.28 2.30 -3.90
N GLU A 7 17.18 2.69 -3.24
CA GLU A 7 17.09 3.92 -2.44
C GLU A 7 18.11 3.93 -1.30
N ALA A 8 18.27 2.81 -0.58
CA ALA A 8 19.28 2.64 0.45
C ALA A 8 20.70 2.73 -0.12
N ALA A 9 20.98 2.11 -1.27
CA ALA A 9 22.27 2.22 -1.95
C ALA A 9 22.58 3.68 -2.33
N VAL A 10 21.62 4.41 -2.91
CA VAL A 10 21.76 5.84 -3.23
C VAL A 10 22.05 6.67 -1.98
N LYS A 11 21.40 6.37 -0.84
CA LYS A 11 21.66 7.03 0.45
C LYS A 11 23.10 6.78 0.93
N VAL A 12 23.61 5.56 0.83
CA VAL A 12 25.00 5.21 1.18
C VAL A 12 25.99 5.98 0.31
N ILE A 13 25.81 5.98 -1.01
CA ILE A 13 26.71 6.68 -1.94
C ILE A 13 26.72 8.20 -1.69
N LYS A 14 25.55 8.83 -1.50
CA LYS A 14 25.48 10.27 -1.16
C LYS A 14 26.27 10.59 0.12
N ASN A 15 26.08 9.80 1.17
CA ASN A 15 26.79 9.98 2.44
C ASN A 15 28.31 9.78 2.30
N MET A 16 28.73 8.80 1.51
CA MET A 16 30.14 8.54 1.18
C MET A 16 30.77 9.73 0.45
N THR A 17 30.15 10.25 -0.60
CA THR A 17 30.64 11.43 -1.35
C THR A 17 30.76 12.67 -0.45
N ILE A 18 29.81 12.89 0.48
CA ILE A 18 29.89 13.98 1.46
C ILE A 18 31.11 13.82 2.39
N LYS A 19 31.42 12.58 2.83
CA LYS A 19 32.60 12.30 3.66
C LYS A 19 33.90 12.55 2.88
N CYS A 20 34.04 12.01 1.67
CA CYS A 20 35.23 12.21 0.84
C CYS A 20 35.52 13.71 0.61
N ARG A 21 34.48 14.51 0.28
CA ARG A 21 34.61 15.97 0.15
C ARG A 21 35.07 16.67 1.43
N LYS A 22 34.65 16.22 2.61
CA LYS A 22 35.10 16.77 3.90
C LYS A 22 36.55 16.41 4.23
N SER A 23 37.03 15.24 3.80
CA SER A 23 38.40 14.79 3.98
C SER A 23 39.38 15.25 2.88
N ASN A 24 38.92 15.98 1.86
CA ASN A 24 39.66 16.24 0.61
C ASN A 24 40.14 14.97 -0.11
N GLU A 25 39.38 13.88 0.00
CA GLU A 25 39.64 12.61 -0.70
C GLU A 25 38.84 12.51 -2.00
N GLU A 26 39.39 11.80 -2.99
CA GLU A 26 38.64 11.45 -4.20
C GLU A 26 37.52 10.45 -3.94
N SER A 27 36.38 10.63 -4.62
CA SER A 27 35.23 9.72 -4.48
C SER A 27 35.51 8.28 -4.93
N TYR A 28 36.53 8.06 -5.77
CA TYR A 28 36.97 6.72 -6.17
C TYR A 28 37.52 5.91 -4.98
N ILE A 29 38.29 6.55 -4.10
CA ILE A 29 38.84 5.91 -2.88
C ILE A 29 37.70 5.54 -1.92
N GLY A 30 36.70 6.42 -1.76
CA GLY A 30 35.49 6.12 -1.00
C GLY A 30 34.75 4.89 -1.54
N LEU A 31 34.58 4.77 -2.86
CA LEU A 31 33.96 3.62 -3.52
C LEU A 31 34.78 2.33 -3.34
N LEU A 32 36.11 2.42 -3.43
CA LEU A 32 37.02 1.31 -3.22
C LEU A 32 36.92 0.77 -1.78
N ASN A 33 36.93 1.67 -0.80
CA ASN A 33 36.77 1.33 0.60
C ASN A 33 35.41 0.69 0.86
N LEU A 34 34.31 1.31 0.39
CA LEU A 34 32.94 0.79 0.54
C LEU A 34 32.75 -0.63 -0.01
N ARG A 35 33.47 -0.98 -1.09
CA ARG A 35 33.43 -2.33 -1.69
C ARG A 35 34.20 -3.36 -0.86
N ASN A 36 35.22 -2.95 -0.10
CA ASN A 36 36.05 -3.85 0.71
C ASN A 36 35.64 -3.89 2.20
N THR A 37 34.91 -2.92 2.72
CA THR A 37 34.33 -2.98 4.07
C THR A 37 33.29 -4.11 4.17
N PRO A 38 33.35 -4.99 5.18
CA PRO A 38 32.27 -5.91 5.51
C PRO A 38 30.94 -5.17 5.70
N THR A 39 29.83 -5.76 5.24
CA THR A 39 28.51 -5.15 5.47
C THR A 39 28.03 -5.46 6.88
N GLU A 40 27.44 -4.50 7.58
CA GLU A 40 26.84 -4.73 8.91
C GLU A 40 25.94 -5.98 8.93
N GLY A 41 26.16 -6.85 9.92
CA GLY A 41 25.50 -8.16 10.02
C GLY A 41 26.06 -9.27 9.10
N LEU A 42 27.09 -8.99 8.30
CA LEU A 42 27.83 -9.97 7.48
C LEU A 42 29.34 -9.92 7.75
N ALA A 43 29.95 -11.09 7.85
CA ALA A 43 31.40 -11.24 7.91
C ALA A 43 32.12 -10.95 6.56
N THR A 44 31.39 -10.61 5.49
CA THR A 44 31.91 -10.55 4.12
C THR A 44 31.63 -9.20 3.45
N SER A 45 32.62 -8.68 2.70
CA SER A 45 32.48 -7.45 1.92
C SER A 45 31.65 -7.64 0.62
N PRO A 46 31.16 -6.55 0.00
CA PRO A 46 30.60 -6.60 -1.35
C PRO A 46 31.57 -7.17 -2.40
N ALA A 47 32.85 -6.77 -2.37
CA ALA A 47 33.87 -7.26 -3.31
C ALA A 47 34.10 -8.77 -3.16
N GLN A 48 34.17 -9.27 -1.93
CA GLN A 48 34.28 -10.71 -1.67
C GLN A 48 33.08 -11.46 -2.26
N ARG A 49 31.85 -11.07 -1.93
CA ARG A 49 30.62 -11.73 -2.43
C ARG A 49 30.50 -11.73 -3.96
N LEU A 50 31.02 -10.71 -4.64
CA LEU A 50 30.94 -10.59 -6.10
C LEU A 50 32.10 -11.28 -6.84
N MET A 51 33.34 -11.19 -6.33
CA MET A 51 34.56 -11.61 -7.03
C MET A 51 35.32 -12.76 -6.36
N GLY A 52 34.85 -13.23 -5.20
CA GLY A 52 35.54 -14.19 -4.36
C GLY A 52 36.69 -13.62 -3.54
N ARG A 53 37.03 -12.33 -3.64
CA ARG A 53 38.22 -11.76 -3.00
C ARG A 53 38.05 -10.28 -2.67
N CYS A 54 38.89 -9.75 -1.78
CA CYS A 54 39.08 -8.31 -1.69
C CYS A 54 39.77 -7.76 -2.95
N THR A 55 39.54 -6.49 -3.26
CA THR A 55 40.40 -5.75 -4.21
C THR A 55 41.58 -5.13 -3.46
N GLN A 56 42.63 -4.77 -4.19
CA GLN A 56 43.75 -4.04 -3.59
C GLN A 56 43.25 -2.68 -3.05
N THR A 57 43.70 -2.36 -1.84
CA THR A 57 43.48 -1.10 -1.13
C THR A 57 44.79 -0.33 -1.01
N ILE A 58 44.73 0.95 -0.64
CA ILE A 58 45.94 1.78 -0.41
C ILE A 58 46.84 1.16 0.66
N ILE A 59 46.23 0.59 1.71
CA ILE A 59 46.93 -0.23 2.70
C ILE A 59 47.16 -1.62 2.08
N PRO A 60 48.40 -2.16 2.07
CA PRO A 60 48.66 -3.50 1.56
C PRO A 60 47.91 -4.54 2.40
N ALA A 61 46.94 -5.21 1.76
CA ALA A 61 46.20 -6.29 2.38
C ALA A 61 47.06 -7.56 2.45
N ILE A 62 47.03 -8.23 3.61
CA ILE A 62 47.77 -9.48 3.83
C ILE A 62 47.29 -10.54 2.83
N ASP A 63 48.22 -11.29 2.24
CA ASP A 63 48.00 -12.15 1.06
C ASP A 63 46.82 -13.14 1.20
N HIS A 64 46.52 -13.60 2.42
CA HIS A 64 45.36 -14.47 2.70
C HIS A 64 43.99 -13.80 2.53
N ALA A 65 43.88 -12.46 2.57
CA ALA A 65 42.64 -11.72 2.33
C ALA A 65 42.33 -11.49 0.84
N VAL A 66 43.33 -11.67 -0.03
CA VAL A 66 43.21 -11.52 -1.50
C VAL A 66 43.03 -12.89 -2.17
N LYS A 67 43.45 -13.98 -1.53
CA LYS A 67 43.18 -15.35 -1.97
C LYS A 67 41.68 -15.64 -1.96
N ARG A 68 41.18 -16.21 -3.06
CA ARG A 68 39.77 -16.61 -3.19
C ARG A 68 39.52 -17.83 -2.31
N PRO A 69 38.65 -17.77 -1.27
CA PRO A 69 38.23 -18.98 -0.59
C PRO A 69 37.35 -19.79 -1.54
N SER A 70 37.50 -21.11 -1.52
CA SER A 70 36.75 -22.03 -2.40
C SER A 70 35.24 -21.99 -2.16
N LYS A 71 34.80 -21.55 -0.99
CA LYS A 71 33.40 -21.20 -0.67
C LYS A 71 33.38 -19.95 0.19
N ILE A 72 32.58 -18.95 -0.20
CA ILE A 72 32.26 -17.81 0.66
C ILE A 72 31.10 -18.24 1.56
N PRO A 73 31.19 -18.16 2.90
CA PRO A 73 30.06 -18.40 3.77
C PRO A 73 29.07 -17.23 3.69
N VAL A 74 28.25 -17.22 2.63
CA VAL A 74 27.05 -16.38 2.57
C VAL A 74 26.05 -16.98 3.55
N SER A 75 26.17 -16.57 4.81
CA SER A 75 25.34 -17.09 5.89
C SER A 75 23.88 -16.69 5.70
N ASP A 76 22.99 -17.69 5.61
CA ASP A 76 21.52 -17.54 5.53
C ASP A 76 20.86 -16.85 6.75
N LYS A 77 21.66 -16.38 7.72
CA LYS A 77 21.22 -15.56 8.86
C LYS A 77 20.65 -14.19 8.45
N PHE A 78 20.41 -13.95 7.17
CA PHE A 78 19.67 -12.80 6.62
C PHE A 78 18.15 -12.86 6.91
N LYS A 79 17.77 -13.18 8.15
CA LYS A 79 16.39 -13.15 8.66
C LYS A 79 16.21 -12.10 9.76
N MET A 80 16.87 -10.96 9.61
CA MET A 80 16.61 -9.76 10.41
C MET A 80 15.97 -8.65 9.57
N SER A 81 14.89 -8.98 8.85
CA SER A 81 13.81 -8.01 8.75
C SER A 81 13.27 -7.87 10.17
N GLN A 82 13.74 -6.84 10.89
CA GLN A 82 12.99 -6.34 12.04
C GLN A 82 11.64 -5.90 11.47
N LYS A 83 10.64 -6.78 11.59
CA LYS A 83 9.26 -6.42 11.32
C LYS A 83 8.99 -5.24 12.22
N ASN A 84 8.69 -4.08 11.64
CA ASN A 84 8.43 -2.88 12.43
C ASN A 84 7.19 -3.17 13.27
N ILE A 85 7.39 -3.45 14.56
CA ILE A 85 6.36 -3.99 15.46
C ILE A 85 5.19 -3.00 15.57
N ASN A 86 5.48 -1.71 15.36
CA ASN A 86 4.52 -0.61 15.42
C ASN A 86 3.78 -0.35 14.09
N CYS A 87 4.00 -1.15 13.04
CA CYS A 87 3.21 -1.09 11.81
C CYS A 87 1.97 -1.98 11.92
N PRO A 88 0.73 -1.44 11.90
CA PRO A 88 -0.48 -2.25 11.90
C PRO A 88 -0.49 -3.18 10.70
N ASN A 89 -0.64 -4.49 10.93
CA ASN A 89 -0.69 -5.46 9.85
C ASN A 89 -1.97 -5.25 9.04
N LEU A 90 -1.81 -4.74 7.81
CA LEU A 90 -2.92 -4.42 6.91
C LEU A 90 -3.53 -5.71 6.36
N GLY A 91 -4.59 -6.19 7.01
CA GLY A 91 -5.28 -7.44 6.66
C GLY A 91 -5.61 -7.55 5.15
N PRO A 92 -5.56 -8.77 4.58
CA PRO A 92 -5.62 -8.99 3.14
C PRO A 92 -6.93 -8.49 2.51
N LEU A 93 -6.89 -8.26 1.20
CA LEU A 93 -8.04 -7.88 0.39
C LEU A 93 -8.49 -9.06 -0.47
N ASN A 94 -9.80 -9.21 -0.62
CA ASN A 94 -10.40 -10.25 -1.44
C ASN A 94 -10.75 -9.71 -2.83
N LYS A 95 -10.84 -10.60 -3.83
CA LYS A 95 -11.37 -10.25 -5.15
C LYS A 95 -12.80 -9.71 -4.98
N GLY A 96 -13.09 -8.59 -5.62
CA GLY A 96 -14.38 -7.90 -5.54
C GLY A 96 -14.48 -6.84 -4.44
N ASP A 97 -13.54 -6.76 -3.49
CA ASP A 97 -13.54 -5.71 -2.46
C ASP A 97 -13.50 -4.30 -3.07
N ILE A 98 -14.33 -3.40 -2.55
CA ILE A 98 -14.28 -1.96 -2.86
C ILE A 98 -13.26 -1.30 -1.93
N VAL A 99 -12.26 -0.65 -2.54
CA VAL A 99 -11.15 0.01 -1.85
C VAL A 99 -11.01 1.45 -2.32
N ARG A 100 -10.60 2.33 -1.40
CA ARG A 100 -10.08 3.65 -1.77
C ARG A 100 -8.59 3.51 -2.09
N MET A 101 -8.20 3.90 -3.30
CA MET A 101 -6.84 3.84 -3.82
C MET A 101 -6.18 5.21 -3.69
N GLN A 102 -4.93 5.25 -3.22
CA GLN A 102 -4.14 6.49 -3.24
C GLN A 102 -3.90 6.90 -4.70
N PRO A 103 -4.17 8.16 -5.08
CA PRO A 103 -4.02 8.62 -6.46
C PRO A 103 -2.58 8.44 -6.97
N THR A 104 -2.46 8.16 -8.27
CA THR A 104 -1.16 8.19 -8.98
C THR A 104 -0.77 9.63 -9.33
N ASP A 105 -1.78 10.42 -9.65
CA ASP A 105 -1.71 11.81 -10.02
C ASP A 105 -1.44 12.64 -8.75
N ASN A 106 -0.78 13.80 -8.84
CA ASN A 106 -0.42 14.64 -7.67
C ASN A 106 -1.65 15.24 -6.92
N THR A 107 -2.86 14.86 -7.30
CA THR A 107 -4.10 15.08 -6.56
C THR A 107 -4.02 14.46 -5.17
N LYS A 108 -4.70 15.05 -4.16
CA LYS A 108 -4.75 14.51 -2.78
C LYS A 108 -5.94 13.57 -2.52
N GLU A 109 -6.81 13.39 -3.50
CA GLU A 109 -8.09 12.70 -3.37
C GLU A 109 -7.97 11.21 -3.68
N TRP A 110 -8.48 10.38 -2.76
CA TRP A 110 -8.46 8.92 -2.90
C TRP A 110 -9.61 8.44 -3.78
N LYS A 111 -9.29 7.79 -4.89
CA LYS A 111 -10.27 7.30 -5.89
C LYS A 111 -10.83 5.94 -5.51
N GLU A 112 -12.06 5.62 -5.94
CA GLU A 112 -12.72 4.35 -5.61
C GLU A 112 -12.44 3.28 -6.66
N ALA A 113 -11.76 2.21 -6.26
CA ALA A 113 -11.40 1.10 -7.14
C ALA A 113 -11.89 -0.26 -6.61
N LYS A 114 -12.17 -1.19 -7.52
CA LYS A 114 -12.54 -2.57 -7.21
C LYS A 114 -11.30 -3.48 -7.32
N VAL A 115 -11.08 -4.36 -6.35
CA VAL A 115 -9.97 -5.35 -6.41
C VAL A 115 -10.30 -6.45 -7.43
N THR A 116 -9.49 -6.58 -8.47
CA THR A 116 -9.65 -7.60 -9.51
C THR A 116 -8.93 -8.90 -9.14
N LYS A 117 -7.63 -8.80 -8.80
CA LYS A 117 -6.80 -9.95 -8.43
C LYS A 117 -5.64 -9.58 -7.52
N THR A 118 -5.25 -10.51 -6.64
CA THR A 118 -3.98 -10.45 -5.90
C THR A 118 -2.83 -10.80 -6.85
N LEU A 119 -1.70 -10.12 -6.71
CA LEU A 119 -0.52 -10.23 -7.58
C LEU A 119 0.73 -10.60 -6.76
N GLY A 120 1.45 -11.63 -7.24
CA GLY A 120 2.75 -12.03 -6.72
C GLY A 120 2.71 -12.82 -5.41
N HIS A 121 3.83 -13.50 -5.14
CA HIS A 121 3.97 -14.48 -4.05
C HIS A 121 3.72 -13.89 -2.64
N ASN A 122 3.99 -12.61 -2.43
CA ASN A 122 3.93 -11.98 -1.11
C ASN A 122 2.51 -11.50 -0.72
N HIS A 123 1.48 -11.74 -1.56
CA HIS A 123 0.06 -11.39 -1.35
C HIS A 123 -0.24 -9.90 -1.05
N ASN A 124 0.78 -9.04 -1.12
CA ASN A 124 0.73 -7.64 -0.69
C ASN A 124 0.61 -6.64 -1.87
N THR A 125 0.51 -7.15 -3.10
CA THR A 125 0.25 -6.36 -4.31
C THR A 125 -1.06 -6.81 -4.93
N PHE A 126 -1.84 -5.87 -5.45
CA PHE A 126 -3.16 -6.09 -6.02
C PHE A 126 -3.27 -5.37 -7.36
N GLU A 127 -4.08 -5.92 -8.24
CA GLU A 127 -4.64 -5.23 -9.39
C GLU A 127 -6.01 -4.68 -9.00
N VAL A 128 -6.20 -3.38 -9.17
CA VAL A 128 -7.47 -2.68 -8.87
C VAL A 128 -7.96 -1.93 -10.10
N PHE A 129 -9.27 -1.83 -10.27
CA PHE A 129 -9.92 -1.18 -11.41
C PHE A 129 -10.72 0.06 -10.96
N ASP A 130 -10.37 1.21 -11.50
CA ASP A 130 -10.91 2.55 -11.16
C ASP A 130 -12.05 2.99 -12.10
N GLY A 131 -12.77 2.02 -12.69
CA GLY A 131 -13.80 2.27 -13.71
C GLY A 131 -13.26 2.54 -15.13
N SER A 132 -12.05 3.07 -15.28
CA SER A 132 -11.41 3.31 -16.59
C SER A 132 -10.12 2.52 -16.84
N LYS A 133 -9.29 2.32 -15.82
CA LYS A 133 -7.94 1.74 -15.95
C LYS A 133 -7.65 0.76 -14.81
N PHE A 134 -6.79 -0.22 -15.12
CA PHE A 134 -6.24 -1.15 -14.13
C PHE A 134 -4.93 -0.59 -13.54
N PHE A 135 -4.80 -0.66 -12.22
CA PHE A 135 -3.64 -0.19 -11.48
C PHE A 135 -3.04 -1.32 -10.64
N ARG A 136 -1.71 -1.46 -10.67
CA ARG A 136 -0.94 -2.38 -9.82
C ARG A 136 -0.49 -1.65 -8.56
N ARG A 137 -1.16 -1.87 -7.42
CA ARG A 137 -0.94 -1.16 -6.16
C ARG A 137 -0.52 -2.10 -5.02
N ASN A 138 0.33 -1.62 -4.12
CA ASN A 138 0.61 -2.32 -2.87
C ASN A 138 -0.52 -2.09 -1.86
N ARG A 139 -0.77 -3.05 -0.98
CA ARG A 139 -1.76 -3.00 0.10
C ARG A 139 -1.74 -1.74 0.94
N GLN A 140 -0.57 -1.14 1.15
CA GLN A 140 -0.38 0.11 1.90
C GLN A 140 -1.05 1.33 1.24
N PHE A 141 -1.29 1.27 -0.07
CA PHE A 141 -1.92 2.33 -0.87
C PHE A 141 -3.41 2.08 -1.11
N LEU A 142 -4.01 1.10 -0.40
CA LEU A 142 -5.40 0.68 -0.57
C LEU A 142 -6.10 0.62 0.81
N HIS A 143 -7.17 1.37 0.99
CA HIS A 143 -8.00 1.32 2.20
C HIS A 143 -9.35 0.65 1.90
N LYS A 144 -9.64 -0.48 2.56
CA LYS A 144 -10.94 -1.17 2.46
C LYS A 144 -12.06 -0.28 3.01
N ARG A 145 -13.17 -0.17 2.27
CA ARG A 145 -14.38 0.53 2.72
C ARG A 145 -15.02 -0.27 3.86
N LYS A 146 -15.44 0.40 4.94
CA LYS A 146 -16.07 -0.26 6.12
C LYS A 146 -17.60 -0.42 6.01
N SER A 147 -18.24 -0.07 4.90
CA SER A 147 -19.71 -0.06 4.78
C SER A 147 -20.19 -0.34 3.35
N LEU A 148 -21.39 -0.93 3.26
CA LEU A 148 -22.05 -1.43 2.04
C LEU A 148 -22.92 -0.39 1.31
N VAL A 149 -23.03 0.85 1.81
CA VAL A 149 -23.88 1.86 1.16
C VAL A 149 -23.17 2.49 -0.06
N PRO A 150 -23.77 2.46 -1.25
CA PRO A 150 -23.30 3.26 -2.37
C PRO A 150 -23.49 4.75 -2.05
N ILE A 151 -22.45 5.56 -2.19
CA ILE A 151 -22.62 7.02 -2.20
C ILE A 151 -23.37 7.34 -3.50
N ARG A 152 -24.59 7.87 -3.36
CA ARG A 152 -25.41 8.31 -4.49
C ARG A 152 -24.61 9.37 -5.26
N SER A 153 -24.40 9.15 -6.55
CA SER A 153 -23.95 10.20 -7.47
C SER A 153 -24.88 11.40 -7.32
N THR A 154 -24.30 12.60 -7.22
CA THR A 154 -25.06 13.85 -7.09
C THR A 154 -26.13 13.93 -8.18
N ARG A 155 -27.40 13.86 -7.76
CA ARG A 155 -28.56 14.01 -8.66
C ARG A 155 -28.53 15.44 -9.22
N PRO A 156 -28.67 15.66 -10.54
CA PRO A 156 -28.83 17.01 -11.07
C PRO A 156 -30.04 17.67 -10.44
N THR A 157 -29.87 18.88 -9.90
CA THR A 157 -30.96 19.70 -9.39
C THR A 157 -31.87 20.12 -10.54
N SER A 158 -33.09 19.60 -10.56
CA SER A 158 -34.16 20.10 -11.43
C SER A 158 -34.58 21.48 -10.93
N ASN A 159 -34.17 22.53 -11.64
CA ASN A 159 -34.58 23.90 -11.34
C ASN A 159 -36.04 24.11 -11.74
N ASN A 160 -36.96 24.03 -10.77
CA ASN A 160 -38.31 24.60 -10.90
C ASN A 160 -38.47 25.71 -9.85
N PRO A 161 -38.91 26.92 -10.23
CA PRO A 161 -39.10 28.03 -9.30
C PRO A 161 -40.34 27.82 -8.40
N PRO A 162 -40.42 28.50 -7.24
CA PRO A 162 -41.50 28.28 -6.27
C PRO A 162 -42.82 28.95 -6.71
N LEU A 163 -43.93 28.23 -6.58
CA LEU A 163 -45.27 28.81 -6.64
C LEU A 163 -45.69 29.33 -5.25
N ASN A 164 -46.14 30.58 -5.23
CA ASN A 164 -46.51 31.35 -4.05
C ASN A 164 -47.83 30.85 -3.42
N PRO A 165 -47.97 30.72 -2.08
CA PRO A 165 -49.22 30.28 -1.46
C PRO A 165 -50.22 31.42 -1.32
N GLY A 166 -51.48 31.21 -1.75
CA GLY A 166 -52.51 32.23 -1.68
C GLY A 166 -53.95 31.70 -1.60
N ILE A 167 -54.61 32.07 -0.49
CA ILE A 167 -56.06 32.17 -0.28
C ILE A 167 -56.81 30.87 0.12
N ARG A 168 -57.72 31.04 1.09
CA ARG A 168 -58.53 30.02 1.79
C ARG A 168 -59.94 29.93 1.20
N SER A 169 -60.57 28.76 1.31
CA SER A 169 -61.92 28.64 1.91
C SER A 169 -62.32 27.19 2.22
N MET A 170 -63.02 27.02 3.35
CA MET A 170 -63.84 25.88 3.79
C MET A 170 -65.25 26.49 4.04
N PRO A 171 -66.40 25.77 3.94
CA PRO A 171 -66.81 24.90 5.08
C PRO A 171 -67.81 23.74 4.77
N SER A 172 -68.01 22.88 5.80
CA SER A 172 -69.20 22.04 6.10
C SER A 172 -69.68 20.99 5.08
N ALA A 173 -70.13 19.78 5.45
CA ALA A 173 -70.25 19.04 6.73
C ALA A 173 -70.26 17.51 6.39
N SER A 174 -70.53 16.50 7.24
CA SER A 174 -71.01 16.40 8.63
C SER A 174 -70.46 15.11 9.32
N HIS A 175 -71.26 14.40 10.11
CA HIS A 175 -71.01 13.17 10.90
C HIS A 175 -72.35 12.35 10.96
N PRO A 176 -72.48 11.19 11.64
CA PRO A 176 -71.56 10.07 11.94
C PRO A 176 -72.19 8.67 11.65
N THR A 177 -71.48 7.56 11.95
CA THR A 177 -71.88 6.50 12.93
C THR A 177 -71.40 5.09 12.54
N SER A 178 -71.06 4.31 13.58
CA SER A 178 -70.56 2.91 13.61
C SER A 178 -71.59 1.84 13.19
N ILE A 179 -71.13 0.62 12.87
CA ILE A 179 -71.53 -0.66 13.52
C ILE A 179 -70.78 -1.86 12.87
N GLU A 180 -70.09 -2.65 13.69
CA GLU A 180 -69.61 -4.03 13.42
C GLU A 180 -70.75 -5.03 13.74
N PRO A 181 -70.81 -6.32 13.27
CA PRO A 181 -69.84 -7.34 13.71
C PRO A 181 -69.71 -8.63 12.81
N LEU A 182 -69.13 -9.69 13.39
CA LEU A 182 -69.30 -11.15 13.15
C LEU A 182 -68.23 -11.95 12.38
N THR A 183 -67.19 -12.34 13.13
CA THR A 183 -66.75 -13.74 13.40
C THR A 183 -66.58 -14.78 12.27
N ALA A 184 -65.37 -15.35 12.17
CA ALA A 184 -65.13 -16.81 12.23
C ALA A 184 -63.64 -17.11 12.55
N ARG A 185 -63.32 -18.33 13.00
CA ARG A 185 -62.00 -18.73 13.55
C ARG A 185 -61.10 -19.49 12.55
N CYS A 186 -59.79 -19.46 12.86
CA CYS A 186 -58.66 -20.31 12.42
C CYS A 186 -58.95 -21.85 12.49
N PRO A 187 -58.08 -22.80 12.02
CA PRO A 187 -56.61 -22.70 11.81
C PRO A 187 -56.03 -23.40 10.54
N PRO A 188 -54.70 -23.36 10.30
CA PRO A 188 -54.05 -23.96 9.12
C PRO A 188 -53.59 -25.40 9.36
N ASN A 189 -53.16 -26.10 8.30
CA ASN A 189 -52.39 -27.34 8.43
C ASN A 189 -51.22 -27.44 7.43
N LYS A 190 -50.16 -28.15 7.83
CA LYS A 190 -48.93 -28.41 7.07
C LYS A 190 -49.06 -29.65 6.18
N ILE A 191 -48.21 -29.70 5.15
CA ILE A 191 -47.41 -30.89 4.81
C ILE A 191 -45.95 -30.41 4.72
#